data_AF-A0A2K2BCB0-F1
#
_entry.id   AF-A0A2K2BCB0-F1
#
_cell.length_a   1.000
_cell.length_b   1.000
_cell.length_c   1.000
_cell.angle_alpha   90.00
_cell.angle_beta   90.00
_cell.angle_gamma   90.00
#
_symmetry.space_group_name_H-M   'P 1'
#
loop_
_entity.id
_entity.type
_entity.pdbx_description
1 polymer ?
#
loop_
_entity_poly.entity_id
_entity_poly.type
_entity_poly.pdbx_seq_one_letter_code
_entity_poly.pdbx_strand_id
1 'polypeptide(L)'
;MEGLSKSVADLIVYEHPSQSKDVDKAILRELSSLLFKYSQAFDGVVLAYSVEPQDKCARILSGVHPYFGVRLQANMLIFSPKPNMLLEGKVVKLTRESIHCIVLGFSSAIVTDENIRNELKYKSKHGEGVYVSRYHKRHVIKVGAVIRFVVKSLDEEILHISGSLIPANTGSVHWLDKYYVDAGTDSNKKARRQIEEEVEMQEQVIVGGETLPLVNDHEVKRSKKRRRAEDQ
;
A
#
# COMPACT_ATOMS: atom_id res chain seq x y z
N MET A 1 4.33 -1.39 3.50
CA MET A 1 4.24 -2.27 2.31
C MET A 1 5.31 -3.34 2.48
N GLU A 2 5.02 -4.58 2.08
CA GLU A 2 6.01 -5.64 2.10
C GLU A 2 7.14 -5.36 1.08
N GLY A 3 8.25 -6.06 1.21
CA GLY A 3 9.42 -5.89 0.34
C GLY A 3 10.26 -4.63 0.63
N LEU A 4 9.82 -3.71 1.50
CA LEU A 4 10.65 -2.60 1.98
C LEU A 4 11.35 -2.96 3.29
N SER A 5 12.67 -2.76 3.34
CA SER A 5 13.47 -3.01 4.53
C SER A 5 14.54 -1.94 4.73
N LYS A 6 14.90 -1.70 5.99
CA LYS A 6 16.09 -0.93 6.36
C LYS A 6 17.22 -1.91 6.64
N SER A 7 18.40 -1.63 6.11
CA SER A 7 19.59 -2.44 6.35
C SER A 7 20.77 -1.54 6.71
N VAL A 8 21.67 -2.06 7.53
CA VAL A 8 22.97 -1.44 7.84
C VAL A 8 24.03 -2.28 7.16
N ALA A 9 24.85 -1.66 6.33
CA ALA A 9 25.89 -2.34 5.56
C ALA A 9 27.26 -1.73 5.83
N ASP A 10 28.22 -2.59 6.15
CA ASP A 10 29.64 -2.23 6.19
C ASP A 10 30.22 -2.36 4.78
N LEU A 11 30.65 -1.24 4.22
CA LEU A 11 31.08 -1.12 2.83
C LEU A 11 32.53 -0.66 2.75
N ILE A 12 33.17 -1.03 1.63
CA ILE A 12 34.47 -0.49 1.24
C ILE A 12 34.28 0.16 -0.13
N VAL A 13 34.47 1.48 -0.19
CA VAL A 13 34.43 2.23 -1.44
C VAL A 13 35.86 2.49 -1.89
N TYR A 14 36.17 2.14 -3.14
CA TYR A 14 37.49 2.33 -3.73
C TYR A 14 37.49 3.57 -4.60
N GLU A 15 38.30 4.55 -4.22
CA GLU A 15 38.40 5.83 -4.92
C GLU A 15 39.76 6.00 -5.59
N HIS A 16 39.73 6.68 -6.74
CA HIS A 16 40.94 7.05 -7.45
C HIS A 16 41.65 8.20 -6.70
N PRO A 17 43.01 8.26 -6.63
CA PRO A 17 43.76 9.27 -5.91
C PRO A 17 43.42 10.72 -6.30
N SER A 18 42.96 10.94 -7.53
CA SER A 18 42.50 12.26 -7.98
C SER A 18 41.28 12.78 -7.22
N GLN A 19 40.52 11.91 -6.54
CA GLN A 19 39.36 12.26 -5.71
C GLN A 19 39.74 12.53 -4.23
N SER A 20 41.02 12.40 -3.86
CA SER A 20 41.50 12.56 -2.47
C SER A 20 41.24 13.94 -1.86
N LYS A 21 41.03 14.97 -2.70
CA LYS A 21 40.71 16.32 -2.23
C LYS A 21 39.31 16.43 -1.62
N ASP A 22 38.37 15.61 -2.06
CA ASP A 22 36.96 15.64 -1.64
C ASP A 22 36.38 14.21 -1.62
N VAL A 23 36.82 13.45 -0.61
CA VAL A 23 36.50 12.03 -0.46
C VAL A 23 35.02 11.82 -0.18
N ASP A 24 34.40 12.69 0.62
CA ASP A 24 32.97 12.58 0.96
C ASP A 24 32.11 12.66 -0.29
N LYS A 25 32.38 13.63 -1.17
CA LYS A 25 31.66 13.75 -2.44
C LYS A 25 31.89 12.54 -3.35
N ALA A 26 33.09 11.98 -3.35
CA ALA A 26 33.41 10.80 -4.15
C ALA A 26 32.61 9.58 -3.68
N ILE A 27 32.58 9.34 -2.36
CA ILE A 27 31.77 8.29 -1.72
C ILE A 27 30.28 8.47 -2.04
N LEU A 28 29.75 9.69 -1.87
CA LEU A 28 28.34 9.97 -2.17
C LEU A 28 28.02 9.71 -3.64
N ARG A 29 28.95 10.02 -4.56
CA ARG A 29 28.78 9.71 -5.99
C ARG A 29 28.72 8.20 -6.22
N GLU A 30 29.60 7.43 -5.60
CA GLU A 30 29.61 5.97 -5.73
C GLU A 30 28.32 5.35 -5.19
N LEU A 31 27.89 5.73 -3.99
CA LEU A 31 26.65 5.21 -3.41
C LEU A 31 25.40 5.64 -4.18
N SER A 32 25.41 6.86 -4.74
CA SER A 32 24.33 7.33 -5.62
C SER A 32 24.24 6.50 -6.89
N SER A 33 25.35 5.92 -7.36
CA SER A 33 25.36 5.06 -8.55
C SER A 33 24.58 3.75 -8.36
N LEU A 34 24.35 3.34 -7.10
CA LEU A 34 23.61 2.15 -6.69
C LEU A 34 22.09 2.38 -6.64
N LEU A 35 21.64 3.63 -6.60
CA LEU A 35 20.23 3.98 -6.46
C LEU A 35 19.42 3.50 -7.68
N PHE A 36 18.22 2.96 -7.41
CA PHE A 36 17.28 2.46 -8.40
C PHE A 36 17.84 1.39 -9.34
N LYS A 37 18.86 0.65 -8.88
CA LYS A 37 19.40 -0.53 -9.56
C LYS A 37 19.30 -1.73 -8.64
N TYR A 38 19.05 -2.88 -9.23
CA TYR A 38 19.14 -4.13 -8.49
C TYR A 38 20.61 -4.40 -8.13
N SER A 39 20.86 -4.67 -6.85
CA SER A 39 22.15 -5.07 -6.34
C SER A 39 22.07 -6.49 -5.85
N GLN A 40 22.82 -7.39 -6.49
CA GLN A 40 22.95 -8.77 -6.05
C GLN A 40 23.56 -8.85 -4.64
N ALA A 41 24.45 -7.93 -4.29
CA ALA A 41 25.07 -7.88 -2.96
C ALA A 41 24.06 -7.57 -1.84
N PHE A 42 22.98 -6.86 -2.17
CA PHE A 42 21.93 -6.49 -1.22
C PHE A 42 20.62 -7.26 -1.42
N ASP A 43 20.57 -8.19 -2.40
CA ASP A 43 19.37 -8.95 -2.77
C ASP A 43 18.16 -8.02 -2.98
N GLY A 44 18.35 -6.88 -3.67
CA GLY A 44 17.29 -5.88 -3.83
C GLY A 44 17.74 -4.56 -4.47
N VAL A 45 16.77 -3.65 -4.62
CA VAL A 45 16.95 -2.32 -5.19
C VAL A 45 17.22 -1.30 -4.09
N VAL A 46 18.33 -0.57 -4.18
CA VAL A 46 18.63 0.51 -3.23
C VAL A 46 17.79 1.74 -3.57
N LEU A 47 16.97 2.19 -2.63
CA LEU A 47 16.10 3.37 -2.80
C LEU A 47 16.67 4.64 -2.19
N ALA A 48 17.37 4.49 -1.07
CA ALA A 48 17.99 5.59 -0.37
C ALA A 48 19.15 5.06 0.47
N TYR A 49 20.09 5.95 0.78
CA TYR A 49 21.18 5.67 1.70
C TYR A 49 21.44 6.87 2.61
N SER A 50 22.06 6.60 3.75
CA SER A 50 22.65 7.59 4.65
C SER A 50 23.96 7.00 5.14
N VAL A 51 25.02 7.81 5.14
CA VAL A 51 26.35 7.39 5.57
C VAL A 51 26.70 8.12 6.83
N GLU A 52 27.22 7.39 7.81
CA GLU A 52 27.92 7.97 8.94
C GLU A 52 29.43 7.84 8.69
N PRO A 53 30.21 8.93 8.80
CA PRO A 53 31.65 8.85 8.62
C PRO A 53 32.25 8.01 9.76
N GLN A 54 32.76 6.81 9.44
CA GLN A 54 33.34 5.91 10.44
C GLN A 54 34.85 6.09 10.61
N ASP A 55 35.60 6.27 9.51
CA ASP A 55 37.07 6.19 9.55
C ASP A 55 37.72 7.41 8.88
N LYS A 56 38.68 8.02 9.57
CA LYS A 56 39.44 9.19 9.04
C LYS A 56 40.59 8.76 8.13
N CYS A 57 40.92 7.47 8.10
CA CYS A 57 42.08 6.94 7.38
C CYS A 57 41.64 5.94 6.31
N ALA A 58 42.00 6.23 5.06
CA ALA A 58 41.84 5.29 3.95
C ALA A 58 43.04 4.35 3.83
N ARG A 59 42.82 3.11 3.37
CA ARG A 59 43.91 2.17 3.08
C ARG A 59 44.25 2.21 1.60
N ILE A 60 45.51 2.45 1.27
CA ILE A 60 45.98 2.38 -0.12
C ILE A 60 46.10 0.90 -0.51
N LEU A 61 45.46 0.52 -1.62
CA LEU A 61 45.66 -0.77 -2.24
C LEU A 61 47.00 -0.77 -2.99
N SER A 62 47.93 -1.61 -2.57
CA SER A 62 49.20 -1.84 -3.25
C SER A 62 48.97 -2.63 -4.54
N GLY A 63 49.25 -2.03 -5.71
CA GLY A 63 49.04 -2.61 -7.04
C GLY A 63 49.34 -1.63 -8.18
N VAL A 64 49.07 -2.04 -9.43
CA VAL A 64 49.40 -1.25 -10.65
C VAL A 64 48.65 0.08 -10.73
N HIS A 65 47.42 0.15 -10.21
CA HIS A 65 46.65 1.38 -10.10
C HIS A 65 46.38 1.65 -8.62
N PRO A 66 47.01 2.66 -8.01
CA PRO A 66 46.80 2.92 -6.58
C PRO A 66 45.39 3.47 -6.40
N TYR A 67 44.46 2.67 -5.89
CA TYR A 67 43.19 3.16 -5.34
C TYR A 67 43.32 3.22 -3.82
N PHE A 68 42.55 4.09 -3.19
CA PHE A 68 42.40 4.06 -1.73
C PHE A 68 41.00 3.57 -1.37
N GLY A 69 40.94 2.59 -0.47
CA GLY A 69 39.70 2.04 0.07
C GLY A 69 39.30 2.80 1.33
N VAL A 70 38.08 3.33 1.33
CA VAL A 70 37.44 3.95 2.50
C VAL A 70 36.42 2.97 3.06
N ARG A 71 36.59 2.63 4.34
CA ARG A 71 35.59 1.84 5.08
C ARG A 71 34.52 2.77 5.60
N LEU A 72 33.27 2.40 5.41
CA LEU A 72 32.13 3.17 5.87
C LEU A 72 30.98 2.25 6.23
N GLN A 73 30.12 2.73 7.11
CA GLN A 73 28.85 2.09 7.39
C GLN A 73 27.73 2.94 6.80
N ALA A 74 26.86 2.30 6.03
CA ALA A 74 25.73 2.94 5.39
C ALA A 74 24.42 2.34 5.87
N ASN A 75 23.49 3.21 6.27
CA ASN A 75 22.09 2.88 6.44
C ASN A 75 21.42 2.94 5.07
N MET A 76 20.79 1.86 4.63
CA MET A 76 20.19 1.74 3.31
C MET A 76 18.70 1.38 3.41
N LEU A 77 17.89 2.00 2.58
CA LEU A 77 16.50 1.60 2.32
C LEU A 77 16.48 0.72 1.07
N ILE A 78 16.08 -0.54 1.23
CA ILE A 78 16.12 -1.55 0.17
C ILE A 78 14.70 -2.01 -0.15
N PHE A 79 14.40 -2.08 -1.43
CA PHE A 79 13.21 -2.71 -1.98
C PHE A 79 13.55 -4.07 -2.59
N SER A 80 13.11 -5.14 -1.94
CA SER A 80 13.34 -6.54 -2.31
C SER A 80 12.00 -7.29 -2.36
N PRO A 81 11.22 -7.14 -3.45
CA PRO A 81 9.95 -7.83 -3.58
C PRO A 81 10.19 -9.32 -3.86
N LYS A 82 9.73 -10.18 -2.96
CA LYS A 82 9.85 -11.65 -3.08
C LYS A 82 8.51 -12.27 -3.48
N PRO A 83 8.51 -13.45 -4.12
CA PRO A 83 7.28 -14.18 -4.38
C PRO A 83 6.42 -14.31 -3.12
N ASN A 84 5.10 -14.23 -3.30
CA ASN A 84 4.08 -14.26 -2.26
C ASN A 84 3.96 -12.99 -1.39
N MET A 85 4.80 -11.97 -1.60
CA MET A 85 4.63 -10.69 -0.92
C MET A 85 3.46 -9.87 -1.48
N LEU A 86 2.80 -9.10 -0.62
CA LEU A 86 1.74 -8.15 -0.99
C LEU A 86 2.32 -6.76 -1.25
N LEU A 87 2.17 -6.31 -2.48
CA LEU A 87 2.55 -4.96 -2.90
C LEU A 87 1.32 -4.15 -3.29
N GLU A 88 1.49 -2.82 -3.23
CA GLU A 88 0.48 -1.90 -3.72
C GLU A 88 1.05 -1.06 -4.87
N GLY A 89 0.28 -0.94 -5.94
CA GLY A 89 0.67 -0.23 -7.15
C GLY A 89 -0.46 0.63 -7.68
N LYS A 90 -0.11 1.79 -8.25
CA LYS A 90 -1.07 2.67 -8.92
C LYS A 90 -1.27 2.19 -10.35
N VAL A 91 -2.52 1.90 -10.72
CA VAL A 91 -2.88 1.46 -12.07
C VAL A 91 -2.64 2.59 -13.06
N VAL A 92 -1.89 2.31 -14.11
CA VAL A 92 -1.56 3.25 -15.19
C VAL A 92 -2.20 2.88 -16.52
N LYS A 93 -2.44 1.58 -16.76
CA LYS A 93 -3.09 1.10 -17.99
C LYS A 93 -3.91 -0.15 -17.69
N LEU A 94 -5.04 -0.26 -18.37
CA LEU A 94 -5.92 -1.43 -18.32
C LEU A 94 -6.16 -1.93 -19.73
N THR A 95 -6.07 -3.24 -19.91
CA THR A 95 -6.49 -3.94 -21.14
C THR A 95 -7.42 -5.08 -20.75
N ARG A 96 -7.99 -5.77 -21.76
CA ARG A 96 -8.78 -6.98 -21.53
C ARG A 96 -7.95 -8.13 -20.93
N GLU A 97 -6.65 -8.13 -21.18
CA GLU A 97 -5.73 -9.22 -20.89
C GLU A 97 -4.78 -8.89 -19.72
N SER A 98 -4.75 -7.63 -19.28
CA SER A 98 -3.78 -7.20 -18.27
C SER A 98 -4.17 -5.95 -17.50
N ILE A 99 -3.60 -5.82 -16.32
CA ILE A 99 -3.56 -4.62 -15.49
C ILE A 99 -2.10 -4.21 -15.34
N HIS A 100 -1.76 -3.00 -15.77
CA HIS A 100 -0.43 -2.42 -15.60
C HIS A 100 -0.47 -1.38 -14.47
N CYS A 101 0.50 -1.46 -13.57
CA CYS A 101 0.61 -0.56 -12.43
C CYS A 101 2.06 -0.17 -12.14
N ILE A 102 2.26 0.91 -11.40
CA ILE A 102 3.57 1.38 -10.94
C ILE A 102 3.63 1.24 -9.43
N VAL A 103 4.65 0.56 -8.94
CA VAL A 103 4.97 0.35 -7.52
C VAL A 103 6.06 1.35 -7.12
N LEU A 104 5.85 2.05 -6.00
CA LEU A 104 6.77 3.05 -5.43
C LEU A 104 7.24 4.16 -6.40
N GLY A 105 6.57 4.32 -7.55
CA GLY A 105 6.87 5.35 -8.54
C GLY A 105 7.95 4.99 -9.57
N PHE A 106 8.65 3.86 -9.43
CA PHE A 106 9.75 3.49 -10.34
C PHE A 106 9.64 2.07 -10.92
N SER A 107 9.09 1.11 -10.18
CA SER A 107 9.01 -0.28 -10.65
C SER A 107 7.67 -0.51 -11.35
N SER A 108 7.72 -1.03 -12.58
CA SER A 108 6.52 -1.39 -13.33
C SER A 108 6.06 -2.78 -12.92
N ALA A 109 4.74 -2.99 -12.84
CA ALA A 109 4.14 -4.26 -12.49
C ALA A 109 2.98 -4.60 -13.43
N ILE A 110 2.87 -5.88 -13.79
CA ILE A 110 1.79 -6.40 -14.63
C ILE A 110 1.06 -7.54 -13.93
N VAL A 111 -0.27 -7.54 -14.02
CA VAL A 111 -1.11 -8.68 -13.68
C VAL A 111 -1.84 -9.11 -14.95
N THR A 112 -1.50 -10.27 -15.48
CA THR A 112 -2.16 -10.87 -16.66
C THR A 112 -3.50 -11.49 -16.29
N ASP A 113 -4.39 -11.67 -17.27
CA ASP A 113 -5.74 -12.21 -17.12
C ASP A 113 -5.80 -13.58 -16.44
N GLU A 114 -4.87 -14.48 -16.75
CA GLU A 114 -4.68 -15.76 -16.05
C GLU A 114 -4.44 -15.61 -14.55
N ASN A 115 -3.92 -14.46 -14.12
CA ASN A 115 -3.65 -14.10 -12.74
C ASN A 115 -4.68 -13.11 -12.17
N ILE A 116 -5.81 -12.90 -12.85
CA ILE A 116 -6.96 -12.11 -12.38
C ILE A 116 -8.10 -13.07 -12.01
N ARG A 117 -8.74 -12.84 -10.86
CA ARG A 117 -9.88 -13.67 -10.44
C ARG A 117 -11.04 -13.60 -11.44
N ASN A 118 -11.69 -14.73 -11.65
CA ASN A 118 -12.77 -14.88 -12.63
C ASN A 118 -13.96 -13.94 -12.40
N GLU A 119 -14.23 -13.52 -11.18
CA GLU A 119 -15.31 -12.56 -10.90
C GLU A 119 -14.98 -11.13 -11.33
N LEU A 120 -13.70 -10.75 -11.43
CA LEU A 120 -13.30 -9.43 -11.93
C LEU A 120 -13.35 -9.44 -13.46
N LYS A 121 -14.36 -8.80 -14.03
CA LYS A 121 -14.52 -8.74 -15.49
C LYS A 121 -14.21 -7.36 -16.04
N TYR A 122 -13.43 -7.35 -17.12
CA TYR A 122 -13.19 -6.17 -17.93
C TYR A 122 -14.49 -5.68 -18.58
N LYS A 123 -14.71 -4.37 -18.54
CA LYS A 123 -15.80 -3.65 -19.20
C LYS A 123 -15.25 -2.35 -19.78
N SER A 124 -15.82 -1.91 -20.90
CA SER A 124 -15.60 -0.55 -21.39
C SER A 124 -16.73 0.34 -20.85
N LYS A 125 -16.40 1.44 -20.18
CA LYS A 125 -17.34 2.45 -19.70
C LYS A 125 -16.86 3.82 -20.15
N HIS A 126 -17.69 4.56 -20.87
CA HIS A 126 -17.36 5.90 -21.38
C HIS A 126 -16.04 5.95 -22.19
N GLY A 127 -15.71 4.86 -22.89
CA GLY A 127 -14.45 4.73 -23.64
C GLY A 127 -13.25 4.28 -22.80
N GLU A 128 -13.39 4.16 -21.48
CA GLU A 128 -12.33 3.71 -20.58
C GLU A 128 -12.50 2.25 -20.14
N GLY A 129 -11.39 1.51 -20.10
CA GLY A 129 -11.35 0.16 -19.57
C GLY A 129 -11.45 0.14 -18.05
N VAL A 130 -12.32 -0.71 -17.50
CA VAL A 130 -12.47 -0.94 -16.05
C VAL A 130 -12.66 -2.42 -15.74
N TYR A 131 -12.10 -2.90 -14.64
CA TYR A 131 -12.46 -4.21 -14.07
C TYR A 131 -13.48 -4.01 -12.97
N VAL A 132 -14.55 -4.81 -12.99
CA VAL A 132 -15.63 -4.76 -11.99
C VAL A 132 -15.91 -6.18 -11.50
N SER A 133 -16.00 -6.37 -10.18
CA SER A 133 -16.39 -7.65 -9.61
C SER A 133 -17.87 -7.96 -9.92
N ARG A 134 -18.14 -9.21 -10.31
CA ARG A 134 -19.50 -9.75 -10.47
C ARG A 134 -20.24 -9.84 -9.14
N TYR A 135 -19.54 -10.17 -8.06
CA TYR A 135 -20.13 -10.34 -6.73
C TYR A 135 -20.25 -9.01 -5.98
N HIS A 136 -19.27 -8.11 -6.12
CA HIS A 136 -19.25 -6.84 -5.42
C HIS A 136 -19.20 -5.67 -6.41
N LYS A 137 -20.37 -5.09 -6.76
CA LYS A 137 -20.47 -3.99 -7.74
C LYS A 137 -19.62 -2.74 -7.38
N ARG A 138 -19.26 -2.57 -6.10
CA ARG A 138 -18.39 -1.49 -5.60
C ARG A 138 -16.90 -1.79 -5.73
N HIS A 139 -16.51 -3.05 -5.96
CA HIS A 139 -15.12 -3.42 -6.23
C HIS A 139 -14.80 -3.13 -7.69
N VAL A 140 -14.22 -1.95 -7.91
CA VAL A 140 -13.86 -1.44 -9.23
C VAL A 140 -12.37 -1.13 -9.26
N ILE A 141 -11.70 -1.58 -10.32
CA ILE A 141 -10.32 -1.24 -10.64
C ILE A 141 -10.36 -0.42 -11.95
N LYS A 142 -9.89 0.80 -11.88
CA LYS A 142 -9.80 1.76 -12.99
C LYS A 142 -8.41 2.39 -13.01
N VAL A 143 -8.06 3.05 -14.12
CA VAL A 143 -6.81 3.83 -14.19
C VAL A 143 -6.78 4.86 -13.06
N GLY A 144 -5.61 5.01 -12.43
CA GLY A 144 -5.38 5.87 -11.28
C GLY A 144 -5.74 5.26 -9.92
N ALA A 145 -6.48 4.14 -9.88
CA ALA A 145 -6.73 3.42 -8.63
C ALA A 145 -5.46 2.75 -8.11
N VAL A 146 -5.37 2.56 -6.79
CA VAL A 146 -4.32 1.74 -6.17
C VAL A 146 -4.86 0.33 -6.00
N ILE A 147 -4.10 -0.66 -6.45
CA ILE A 147 -4.40 -2.07 -6.27
C ILE A 147 -3.38 -2.73 -5.35
N ARG A 148 -3.83 -3.66 -4.53
CA ARG A 148 -3.00 -4.61 -3.78
C ARG A 148 -2.94 -5.92 -4.55
N PHE A 149 -1.75 -6.45 -4.79
CA PHE A 149 -1.54 -7.69 -5.52
C PHE A 149 -0.41 -8.50 -4.89
N VAL A 150 -0.38 -9.80 -5.17
CA VAL A 150 0.70 -10.70 -4.73
C VAL A 150 1.78 -10.77 -5.80
N VAL A 151 3.05 -10.69 -5.41
CA VAL A 151 4.20 -10.86 -6.29
C VAL A 151 4.32 -12.33 -6.71
N LYS A 152 4.46 -12.58 -8.00
CA LYS A 152 4.86 -13.89 -8.56
C LYS A 152 6.36 -13.94 -8.83
N SER A 153 6.90 -12.91 -9.48
CA SER A 153 8.32 -12.80 -9.81
C SER A 153 8.73 -11.35 -10.02
N LEU A 154 10.04 -11.10 -9.93
CA LEU A 154 10.70 -9.84 -10.29
C LEU A 154 11.68 -10.13 -11.42
N ASP A 155 11.63 -9.34 -12.47
CA ASP A 155 12.71 -9.20 -13.43
C ASP A 155 13.70 -8.15 -12.88
N GLU A 156 14.90 -8.60 -12.51
CA GLU A 156 15.92 -7.80 -11.84
C GLU A 156 16.58 -6.78 -12.79
N GLU A 157 16.59 -7.04 -14.10
CA GLU A 157 17.25 -6.19 -15.08
C GLU A 157 16.42 -4.94 -15.39
N ILE A 158 15.12 -5.13 -15.64
CA ILE A 158 14.20 -4.04 -15.98
C ILE A 158 13.31 -3.61 -14.81
N LEU A 159 13.51 -4.20 -13.62
CA LEU A 159 12.73 -3.93 -12.40
C LEU A 159 11.23 -4.10 -12.61
N HIS A 160 10.86 -5.16 -13.34
CA HIS A 160 9.48 -5.43 -13.73
C HIS A 160 8.87 -6.57 -12.90
N ILE A 161 7.74 -6.31 -12.26
CA ILE A 161 7.11 -7.27 -11.35
C ILE A 161 5.95 -7.97 -12.07
N SER A 162 5.94 -9.31 -12.02
CA SER A 162 4.76 -10.10 -12.35
C SER A 162 3.92 -10.29 -11.09
N GLY A 163 2.63 -9.97 -11.18
CA GLY A 163 1.71 -9.98 -10.04
C GLY A 163 0.48 -10.88 -10.24
N SER A 164 -0.24 -11.11 -9.14
CA SER A 164 -1.48 -11.88 -9.11
C SER A 164 -2.54 -11.21 -8.23
N LEU A 165 -3.77 -11.23 -8.73
CA LEU A 165 -4.98 -10.87 -7.99
C LEU A 165 -5.82 -12.09 -7.60
N ILE A 166 -5.30 -13.32 -7.74
CA ILE A 166 -6.00 -14.58 -7.38
C ILE A 166 -6.39 -14.63 -5.90
N PRO A 167 -5.53 -14.25 -4.94
CA PRO A 167 -5.88 -14.34 -3.52
C PRO A 167 -7.01 -13.37 -3.12
N ALA A 168 -7.85 -13.78 -2.17
CA ALA A 168 -9.04 -13.02 -1.75
C ALA A 168 -8.75 -11.60 -1.25
N ASN A 169 -7.61 -11.42 -0.59
CA ASN A 169 -7.13 -10.16 0.02
C ASN A 169 -6.44 -9.19 -0.97
N THR A 170 -6.53 -9.44 -2.27
CA THR A 170 -6.01 -8.57 -3.33
C THR A 170 -7.14 -7.81 -4.02
N GLY A 171 -6.81 -6.83 -4.87
CA GLY A 171 -7.78 -6.03 -5.62
C GLY A 171 -7.67 -4.54 -5.35
N SER A 172 -8.77 -3.80 -5.42
CA SER A 172 -8.78 -2.36 -5.21
C SER A 172 -8.60 -2.07 -3.72
N VAL A 173 -7.55 -1.32 -3.35
CA VAL A 173 -7.25 -1.00 -1.94
C VAL A 173 -8.43 -0.30 -1.28
N HIS A 174 -9.03 0.66 -1.98
CA HIS A 174 -10.21 1.39 -1.48
C HIS A 174 -11.38 0.46 -1.14
N TRP A 175 -11.59 -0.60 -1.92
CA TRP A 175 -12.64 -1.57 -1.65
C TRP A 175 -12.25 -2.50 -0.49
N LEU A 176 -11.01 -2.99 -0.49
CA LEU A 176 -10.49 -3.89 0.56
C LEU A 176 -10.58 -3.23 1.94
N ASP A 177 -10.08 -2.00 2.08
CA ASP A 177 -10.07 -1.29 3.36
C ASP A 177 -11.49 -1.07 3.91
N LYS A 178 -12.44 -0.76 3.04
CA LYS A 178 -13.85 -0.61 3.42
C LYS A 178 -14.52 -1.94 3.78
N TYR A 179 -14.25 -2.98 3.01
CA TYR A 179 -14.87 -4.31 3.21
C TYR A 179 -14.46 -4.92 4.56
N TYR A 180 -13.21 -4.77 4.97
CA TYR A 180 -12.75 -5.21 6.29
C TYR A 180 -13.39 -4.43 7.45
N VAL A 181 -13.62 -3.13 7.29
CA VAL A 181 -14.29 -2.31 8.30
C VAL A 181 -15.78 -2.66 8.43
N ASP A 182 -16.47 -2.89 7.30
CA ASP A 182 -17.88 -3.26 7.28
C ASP A 182 -18.10 -4.69 7.86
N ALA A 183 -17.21 -5.63 7.58
CA ALA A 183 -17.27 -6.99 8.16
C ALA A 183 -17.10 -7.01 9.70
N GLY A 184 -16.29 -6.09 10.25
CA GLY A 184 -16.11 -5.92 11.70
C GLY A 184 -17.21 -5.11 12.39
N THR A 185 -18.02 -4.35 11.65
CA THR A 185 -19.16 -3.61 12.20
C THR A 185 -20.49 -4.35 12.06
N ASP A 186 -20.61 -5.27 11.10
CA ASP A 186 -21.79 -6.15 10.99
C ASP A 186 -21.88 -7.18 12.13
N SER A 187 -20.75 -7.59 12.74
CA SER A 187 -20.76 -8.37 14.00
C SER A 187 -21.37 -7.57 15.16
N ASN A 188 -21.08 -6.27 15.25
CA ASN A 188 -21.65 -5.38 16.25
C ASN A 188 -23.13 -5.02 15.99
N LYS A 189 -23.56 -4.96 14.73
CA LYS A 189 -24.99 -4.80 14.38
C LYS A 189 -25.81 -6.06 14.65
N LYS A 190 -25.23 -7.26 14.46
CA LYS A 190 -25.86 -8.52 14.88
C LYS A 190 -25.98 -8.60 16.40
N ALA A 191 -24.96 -8.21 17.14
CA ALA A 191 -25.01 -8.15 18.61
C ALA A 191 -26.07 -7.15 19.11
N ARG A 192 -26.19 -5.97 18.48
CA ARG A 192 -27.24 -4.99 18.82
C ARG A 192 -28.66 -5.48 18.51
N ARG A 193 -28.87 -6.17 17.39
CA ARG A 193 -30.18 -6.76 17.06
C ARG A 193 -30.58 -7.89 18.01
N GLN A 194 -29.62 -8.70 18.45
CA GLN A 194 -29.87 -9.74 19.47
C GLN A 194 -30.23 -9.14 20.84
N ILE A 195 -29.59 -8.03 21.23
CA ILE A 195 -29.94 -7.33 22.47
C ILE A 195 -31.33 -6.66 22.36
N GLU A 196 -31.68 -6.08 21.21
CA GLU A 196 -33.02 -5.49 20.99
C GLU A 196 -34.12 -6.57 20.96
N GLU A 197 -33.87 -7.74 20.34
CA GLU A 197 -34.80 -8.89 20.35
C GLU A 197 -34.92 -9.55 21.74
N GLU A 198 -33.85 -9.59 22.54
CA GLU A 198 -33.88 -10.08 23.94
C GLU A 198 -34.62 -9.11 24.88
N VAL A 199 -34.51 -7.80 24.66
CA VAL A 199 -35.24 -6.78 25.43
C VAL A 199 -36.75 -6.78 25.07
N GLU A 200 -37.12 -6.91 23.79
CA GLU A 200 -38.52 -7.04 23.38
C GLU A 200 -39.19 -8.34 23.89
N MET A 201 -38.42 -9.44 24.02
CA MET A 201 -38.94 -10.69 24.60
C MET A 201 -39.12 -10.63 26.12
N GLN A 202 -38.34 -9.81 26.83
CA GLN A 202 -38.49 -9.63 28.29
C GLN A 202 -39.64 -8.68 28.66
N GLU A 203 -40.01 -7.74 27.79
CA GLU A 203 -41.15 -6.83 28.04
C GLU A 203 -42.53 -7.48 27.85
N GLN A 204 -42.63 -8.66 27.22
CA GLN A 204 -43.90 -9.34 26.99
C GLN A 204 -44.32 -10.33 28.09
N VAL A 205 -43.51 -10.53 29.15
CA VAL A 205 -43.81 -11.50 30.22
C VAL A 205 -43.92 -10.81 31.58
N ILE A 206 -44.90 -9.91 31.77
CA ILE A 206 -45.49 -9.65 33.09
C ILE A 206 -47.00 -9.42 32.90
N VAL A 207 -47.80 -10.43 33.25
CA VAL A 207 -49.25 -10.33 33.44
C VAL A 207 -49.53 -10.22 34.95
N GLY A 208 -50.17 -9.13 35.36
CA GLY A 208 -51.01 -9.07 36.57
C GLY A 208 -50.54 -8.14 37.69
N GLY A 209 -51.34 -7.10 37.98
CA GLY A 209 -51.38 -6.42 39.28
C GLY A 209 -50.99 -4.94 39.26
N GLU A 210 -51.89 -4.09 39.76
CA GLU A 210 -51.91 -2.63 39.70
C GLU A 210 -50.74 -1.90 40.39
N THR A 211 -50.26 -0.78 39.82
CA THR A 211 -50.38 0.60 40.37
C THR A 211 -49.68 1.63 39.46
N LEU A 212 -50.35 2.77 39.24
CA LEU A 212 -49.89 3.99 38.55
C LEU A 212 -49.18 4.95 39.56
N PRO A 213 -48.77 6.18 39.17
CA PRO A 213 -47.80 6.59 38.16
C PRO A 213 -46.76 7.57 38.76
N LEU A 214 -45.65 7.85 38.06
CA LEU A 214 -44.85 9.06 38.32
C LEU A 214 -44.73 9.89 37.03
N VAL A 215 -45.52 10.96 37.05
CA VAL A 215 -45.55 12.08 36.12
C VAL A 215 -44.42 13.05 36.46
N ASN A 216 -43.75 13.59 35.44
CA ASN A 216 -43.42 15.01 35.29
C ASN A 216 -42.92 15.21 33.86
N ASP A 217 -43.79 15.69 32.97
CA ASP A 217 -44.07 17.12 32.69
C ASP A 217 -43.06 17.75 31.71
N HIS A 218 -43.46 17.76 30.43
CA HIS A 218 -43.83 18.97 29.68
C HIS A 218 -43.25 20.29 30.23
N GLU A 219 -42.61 21.18 29.46
CA GLU A 219 -43.11 21.75 28.21
C GLU A 219 -42.12 22.80 27.63
N VAL A 220 -42.21 23.02 26.30
CA VAL A 220 -42.21 24.36 25.63
C VAL A 220 -40.86 25.10 25.45
N LYS A 221 -40.45 25.60 24.28
CA LYS A 221 -41.16 26.54 23.38
C LYS A 221 -40.51 26.63 21.98
N ARG A 222 -41.37 26.93 20.99
CA ARG A 222 -41.17 27.10 19.55
C ARG A 222 -40.36 28.36 19.17
N SER A 223 -39.80 28.37 17.94
CA SER A 223 -40.16 29.40 16.94
C SER A 223 -39.84 28.99 15.50
N LYS A 224 -40.89 28.99 14.65
CA LYS A 224 -40.86 28.92 13.18
C LYS A 224 -40.46 30.28 12.60
N LYS A 225 -39.73 30.29 11.47
CA LYS A 225 -39.91 31.31 10.43
C LYS A 225 -39.80 30.68 9.04
N ARG A 226 -40.88 30.78 8.28
CA ARG A 226 -41.06 30.37 6.88
C ARG A 226 -41.72 31.54 6.16
N ARG A 227 -41.26 31.91 4.96
CA ARG A 227 -41.96 32.61 3.86
C ARG A 227 -41.02 32.49 2.64
N ARG A 228 -41.27 31.59 1.69
CA ARG A 228 -42.16 31.59 0.49
C ARG A 228 -41.54 32.31 -0.73
N ALA A 229 -41.72 31.65 -1.87
CA ALA A 229 -41.15 31.82 -3.21
C ALA A 229 -41.86 32.90 -4.06
N GLU A 230 -41.23 33.36 -5.15
CA GLU A 230 -41.65 33.21 -6.57
C GLU A 230 -40.76 34.03 -7.55
N ASP A 231 -40.54 33.42 -8.73
CA ASP A 231 -40.31 33.92 -10.10
C ASP A 231 -39.34 35.09 -10.45
N GLN A 232 -38.31 34.75 -11.23
CA GLN A 232 -38.11 35.19 -12.63
C GLN A 232 -37.05 34.34 -13.35
#